data_AF-A0ABD5S6H1-F1
#
_entry.id   AF-A0ABD5S6H1-F1
#
_cell.length_a   1.000
_cell.length_b   1.000
_cell.length_c   1.000
_cell.angle_alpha   90.00
_cell.angle_beta   90.00
_cell.angle_gamma   90.00
#
_symmetry.space_group_name_H-M   'P 1'
#
loop_
_entity.id
_entity.type
_entity.pdbx_description
1 polymer ?
#
loop_
_entity_poly.entity_id
_entity_poly.type
_entity_poly.pdbx_seq_one_letter_code
_entity_poly.pdbx_strand_id
1 'polypeptide(L)'
;MTEQRREGRTDRYSVRGYEPGDREAFLTLYADVFGKERDATWFDWRYDGPYVSQVAMTVAERAGELVGALPFIGFRLRAGGDTVLALQP
;
A
#
# COMPACT_ATOMS: atom_id res chain seq x y z
N MET A 1 -43.00 2.42 8.17
CA MET A 1 -42.22 1.71 9.20
C MET A 1 -41.50 0.57 8.47
N THR A 2 -40.60 0.86 7.54
CA THR A 2 -39.25 1.47 7.64
C THR A 2 -38.26 0.52 8.31
N GLU A 3 -37.53 -0.24 7.50
CA GLU A 3 -36.13 -0.62 7.72
C GLU A 3 -35.55 -1.11 6.39
N GLN A 4 -35.27 -0.14 5.51
CA GLN A 4 -34.50 -0.38 4.29
C GLN A 4 -33.00 -0.26 4.60
N ARG A 5 -32.25 -1.32 4.24
CA ARG A 5 -30.96 -1.23 3.54
C ARG A 5 -29.87 -0.39 4.22
N ARG A 6 -29.21 -0.95 5.24
CA ARG A 6 -27.91 -0.43 5.74
C ARG A 6 -26.74 -1.43 5.77
N GLU A 7 -26.96 -2.73 5.56
CA GLU A 7 -25.89 -3.74 5.68
C GLU A 7 -25.04 -3.99 4.43
N GLY A 8 -25.39 -3.42 3.27
CA GLY A 8 -24.72 -3.78 2.01
C GLY A 8 -23.50 -2.95 1.60
N ARG A 9 -23.12 -1.89 2.34
CA ARG A 9 -22.07 -0.93 1.89
C ARG A 9 -20.79 -0.98 2.70
N THR A 10 -20.85 -1.35 3.98
CA THR A 10 -19.71 -1.44 4.89
C THR A 10 -18.88 -2.71 4.72
N ASP A 11 -19.41 -3.73 4.04
CA ASP A 11 -18.71 -5.01 3.84
C ASP A 11 -18.01 -5.15 2.47
N ARG A 12 -17.97 -4.07 1.68
CA ARG A 12 -17.29 -4.09 0.39
C ARG A 12 -15.83 -3.70 0.56
N TYR A 13 -14.97 -4.45 -0.12
CA TYR A 13 -13.59 -4.06 -0.32
C TYR A 13 -13.53 -2.89 -1.32
N SER A 14 -12.72 -1.89 -1.00
CA SER A 14 -12.24 -0.89 -1.97
C SER A 14 -10.76 -1.13 -2.22
N VAL A 15 -10.33 -0.94 -3.47
CA VAL A 15 -8.92 -1.03 -3.87
C VAL A 15 -8.55 0.32 -4.46
N ARG A 16 -7.49 0.93 -3.93
CA ARG A 16 -7.04 2.28 -4.31
C ARG A 16 -5.53 2.41 -4.23
N GLY A 17 -5.00 3.51 -4.78
CA GLY A 17 -3.63 3.90 -4.53
C GLY A 17 -3.42 4.26 -3.06
N TYR A 18 -2.23 3.99 -2.57
CA TYR A 18 -1.76 4.48 -1.28
C TYR A 18 -1.75 6.01 -1.25
N GLU A 19 -2.17 6.57 -0.12
CA GLU A 19 -2.05 7.99 0.21
C GLU A 19 -1.16 8.16 1.45
N PRO A 20 -0.48 9.31 1.63
CA PRO A 20 0.43 9.51 2.77
C PRO A 20 -0.19 9.24 4.15
N GLY A 21 -1.51 9.41 4.30
CA GLY A 21 -2.24 9.11 5.53
C GLY A 21 -2.38 7.62 5.87
N ASP A 22 -2.12 6.71 4.92
CA ASP A 22 -2.23 5.27 5.10
C ASP A 22 -1.02 4.65 5.84
N ARG A 23 0.06 5.42 6.04
CA ARG A 23 1.35 4.92 6.53
C ARG A 23 1.22 4.12 7.83
N GLU A 24 0.55 4.70 8.82
CA GLU A 24 0.40 4.06 10.13
C GLU A 24 -0.41 2.77 10.02
N ALA A 25 -1.53 2.80 9.28
CA ALA A 25 -2.36 1.62 9.04
C ALA A 25 -1.60 0.51 8.28
N PHE A 26 -0.74 0.88 7.32
CA PHE A 26 0.14 -0.07 6.65
C PHE A 26 1.16 -0.70 7.61
N LEU A 27 1.79 0.09 8.49
CA LEU A 27 2.76 -0.41 9.46
C LEU A 27 2.10 -1.35 10.49
N THR A 28 0.89 -1.04 10.93
CA THR A 28 0.06 -1.94 11.75
C THR A 28 -0.22 -3.25 11.02
N LEU A 29 -0.74 -3.19 9.78
CA LEU A 29 -1.01 -4.37 8.98
C LEU A 29 0.25 -5.22 8.73
N TYR A 30 1.39 -4.56 8.47
CA TYR A 30 2.67 -5.24 8.29
C TYR A 30 3.08 -6.01 9.55
N ALA A 31 2.94 -5.39 10.72
CA ALA A 31 3.25 -6.02 12.00
C ALA A 31 2.34 -7.23 12.26
N ASP A 32 1.05 -7.11 11.98
CA ASP A 32 0.06 -8.18 12.17
C ASP A 32 0.32 -9.38 11.26
N VAL A 33 0.64 -9.14 9.98
CA VAL A 33 0.84 -10.21 8.98
C VAL A 33 2.20 -10.88 9.13
N PHE A 34 3.26 -10.12 9.42
CA PHE A 34 4.64 -10.64 9.44
C PHE A 34 5.19 -10.87 10.86
N GLY A 35 4.44 -10.52 11.91
CA GLY A 35 4.89 -10.63 13.30
C GLY A 35 6.10 -9.77 13.61
N LYS A 36 6.29 -8.66 12.88
CA LYS A 36 7.47 -7.79 12.99
C LYS A 36 7.11 -6.33 12.82
N GLU A 37 7.42 -5.54 13.85
CA GLU A 37 7.28 -4.10 13.79
C GLU A 37 8.29 -3.46 12.83
N ARG A 38 7.83 -2.37 12.20
CA ARG A 38 8.61 -1.48 11.37
C ARG A 38 8.20 -0.05 11.71
N ASP A 39 9.13 0.88 11.55
CA ASP A 39 8.90 2.29 11.80
C ASP A 39 8.76 3.09 10.49
N ALA A 40 8.38 4.36 10.64
CA ALA A 40 8.29 5.30 9.52
C ALA A 40 9.64 5.44 8.77
N THR A 41 10.76 5.41 9.50
CA THR A 41 12.11 5.48 8.90
C THR A 41 12.36 4.31 7.95
N TRP A 42 12.01 3.10 8.37
CA TRP A 42 12.12 1.92 7.52
C TRP A 42 11.19 2.01 6.31
N PHE A 43 9.96 2.51 6.50
CA PHE A 43 9.00 2.71 5.42
C PHE A 43 9.56 3.65 4.35
N ASP A 44 10.04 4.83 4.76
CA ASP A 44 10.55 5.86 3.86
C ASP A 44 11.79 5.35 3.10
N TRP A 45 12.73 4.71 3.80
CA TRP A 45 13.89 4.07 3.16
C TRP A 45 13.47 3.04 2.09
N ARG A 46 12.38 2.30 2.34
CA ARG A 46 12.01 1.14 1.54
C ARG A 46 11.09 1.47 0.37
N TYR A 47 10.24 2.49 0.50
CA TYR A 47 9.17 2.77 -0.46
C TYR A 47 9.16 4.21 -0.98
N ASP A 48 9.76 5.17 -0.27
CA ASP A 48 9.84 6.59 -0.71
C ASP A 48 11.18 6.88 -1.39
N GLY A 49 11.43 6.16 -2.49
CA GLY A 49 12.68 6.22 -3.25
C GLY A 49 12.69 7.32 -4.32
N PRO A 50 13.87 7.75 -4.78
CA PRO A 50 14.02 8.89 -5.70
C PRO A 50 13.54 8.62 -7.14
N TYR A 51 13.11 7.40 -7.44
CA TYR A 51 12.80 6.97 -8.81
C TYR A 51 11.33 7.11 -9.18
N VAL A 52 10.46 7.34 -8.20
CA VAL A 52 9.02 7.56 -8.38
C VAL A 52 8.61 8.81 -7.62
N SER A 53 7.64 9.56 -8.15
CA SER A 53 7.21 10.82 -7.54
C SER A 53 6.35 10.66 -6.29
N GLN A 54 5.88 9.44 -6.03
CA GLN A 54 5.06 9.06 -4.90
C GLN A 54 5.26 7.58 -4.62
N VAL A 55 4.97 7.16 -3.40
CA VAL A 55 4.99 5.74 -2.99
C VAL A 55 4.08 4.93 -3.91
N ALA A 56 4.68 4.03 -4.68
CA ALA A 56 3.97 3.14 -5.58
C ALA A 56 3.42 1.96 -4.79
N MET A 57 2.19 2.07 -4.28
CA MET A 57 1.54 1.00 -3.52
C MET A 57 0.05 0.99 -3.81
N THR A 58 -0.50 -0.20 -3.96
CA THR A 58 -1.96 -0.43 -3.99
C THR A 58 -2.39 -0.95 -2.64
N VAL A 59 -3.47 -0.41 -2.09
CA VAL A 59 -4.05 -0.84 -0.81
C VAL A 59 -5.47 -1.35 -1.00
N ALA A 60 -5.86 -2.32 -0.17
CA ALA A 60 -7.22 -2.81 -0.05
C ALA A 60 -7.77 -2.41 1.32
N GLU A 61 -8.96 -1.81 1.33
CA GLU A 61 -9.63 -1.32 2.53
C GLU A 61 -10.99 -2.00 2.67
N ARG A 62 -11.38 -2.35 3.90
CA ARG A 62 -12.70 -2.86 4.25
C ARG A 62 -13.14 -2.20 5.54
N ALA A 63 -14.35 -1.64 5.55
CA ALA A 63 -14.91 -0.96 6.72
C ALA A 63 -14.01 0.14 7.34
N GLY A 64 -13.17 0.81 6.53
CA GLY A 64 -12.24 1.86 6.99
C GLY A 64 -10.88 1.33 7.46
N GLU A 65 -10.65 0.03 7.41
CA GLU A 65 -9.39 -0.60 7.82
C GLU A 65 -8.62 -1.12 6.61
N LEU A 66 -7.31 -0.91 6.58
CA LEU A 66 -6.45 -1.55 5.57
C LEU A 66 -6.33 -3.03 5.87
N VAL A 67 -6.72 -3.84 4.91
CA VAL A 67 -6.75 -5.31 4.99
C VAL A 67 -5.83 -5.96 3.97
N GLY A 68 -5.17 -5.17 3.13
CA GLY A 68 -4.17 -5.64 2.18
C GLY A 68 -3.34 -4.49 1.62
N ALA A 69 -2.09 -4.81 1.27
CA ALA A 69 -1.19 -3.88 0.60
C ALA A 69 -0.29 -4.63 -0.39
N LEU A 70 -0.06 -4.01 -1.54
CA LEU A 70 0.88 -4.45 -2.56
C LEU A 70 1.80 -3.26 -2.89
N PRO A 71 2.92 -3.12 -2.16
CA PRO A 71 3.92 -2.10 -2.46
C PRO A 71 4.79 -2.47 -3.64
N PHE A 72 5.40 -1.46 -4.25
CA PHE A 72 6.41 -1.59 -5.28
C PHE A 72 7.61 -0.68 -4.98
N ILE A 73 8.80 -1.09 -5.39
CA ILE A 73 10.00 -0.22 -5.39
C ILE A 73 10.41 0.09 -6.82
N GLY A 74 10.68 1.36 -7.08
CA GLY A 74 11.30 1.80 -8.32
C GLY A 74 12.79 1.46 -8.37
N PHE A 75 13.23 0.78 -9.42
CA PHE A 75 14.65 0.56 -9.72
C PHE A 75 14.95 0.92 -11.17
N ARG A 76 16.13 1.48 -11.41
CA ARG A 76 16.70 1.48 -12.77
C ARG A 76 17.35 0.13 -13.04
N LEU A 77 16.77 -0.65 -13.94
CA LEU A 77 17.30 -1.94 -14.36
C LEU A 77 17.99 -1.79 -15.71
N ARG A 78 19.18 -2.40 -15.83
CA ARG A 78 19.88 -2.51 -17.11
C ARG A 78 19.75 -3.93 -17.64
N ALA A 79 19.31 -4.06 -18.88
CA ALA A 79 19.25 -5.33 -19.61
C ALA A 79 19.93 -5.16 -20.96
N GLY A 80 21.11 -5.75 -21.12
CA GLY A 80 21.96 -5.49 -22.30
C GLY A 80 22.39 -4.02 -22.36
N GLY A 81 22.11 -3.36 -23.50
CA GLY A 81 22.43 -1.95 -23.74
C GLY A 81 21.42 -0.96 -23.13
N ASP A 82 20.22 -1.42 -22.77
CA ASP A 82 19.12 -0.54 -22.37
C ASP A 82 19.03 -0.40 -20.85
N THR A 83 18.61 0.78 -20.40
CA THR A 83 18.29 1.04 -18.99
C THR A 83 16.85 1.52 -18.89
N VAL A 84 16.04 0.82 -18.10
CA VAL A 84 14.62 1.10 -17.91
C VAL A 84 14.31 1.34 -16.44
N LEU A 85 13.28 2.16 -16.16
CA LEU A 85 12.68 2.22 -14.82
C LEU A 85 11.69 1.07 -14.68
N ALA A 86 11.85 0.24 -13.64
CA ALA A 86 10.98 -0.88 -13.34
C ALA A 86 10.42 -0.76 -11.92
N LEU A 87 9.25 -1.37 -11.71
CA LEU A 87 8.61 -1.51 -10.41
C LEU A 87 8.72 -2.96 -9.96
N GLN A 88 9.38 -3.19 -8.82
CA GLN A 88 9.49 -4.51 -8.21
C GLN A 88 8.44 -4.65 -7.10
N PRO A 89 7.54 -5.66 -7.16
CA PRO A 89 6.63 -5.97 -6.05
C PRO A 89 7.35 -6.55 -4.83
#